data_AF-A0A821L703-F1
#
_entry.id   AF-A0A821L703-F1
#
_cell.length_a   1.000
_cell.length_b   1.000
_cell.length_c   1.000
_cell.angle_alpha   90.00
_cell.angle_beta   90.00
_cell.angle_gamma   90.00
#
_symmetry.space_group_name_H-M   'P 1'
#
loop_
_entity.id
_entity.type
_entity.pdbx_description
1 polymer ?
#
loop_
_entity_poly.entity_id
_entity_poly.type
_entity_poly.pdbx_seq_one_letter_code
_entity_poly.pdbx_strand_id
1 'polypeptide(L)'
;MFNTSLEVAKFQGASIRTVSGIRGQIKKFVKEHPGGFRATFEDKILLSDIVFLRAWLPLQVPKFYTPVTNLLMSMEQKDQWQGLRYEFHFHTLIVITSAGIVIRELNIMF
;
A
#
# COMPACT_ATOMS: atom_id res chain seq x y z
N MET A 1 -5.92 -15.70 -2.03
CA MET A 1 -6.59 -14.56 -2.69
C MET A 1 -7.52 -13.84 -1.73
N PHE A 2 -8.38 -14.56 -1.01
CA PHE A 2 -9.18 -14.04 0.10
C PHE A 2 -8.88 -14.84 1.37
N ASN A 3 -9.16 -14.25 2.53
CA ASN A 3 -8.99 -14.90 3.83
C ASN A 3 -10.32 -15.40 4.39
N THR A 4 -11.43 -14.70 4.10
CA THR A 4 -12.75 -15.00 4.68
C THR A 4 -13.84 -15.20 3.63
N SER A 5 -14.90 -15.93 3.98
CA SER A 5 -16.07 -16.09 3.11
C SER A 5 -16.84 -14.79 2.89
N LEU A 6 -16.81 -13.87 3.86
CA LEU A 6 -17.42 -12.54 3.76
C LEU A 6 -16.73 -11.67 2.71
N GLU A 7 -15.40 -11.74 2.62
CA GLU A 7 -14.66 -11.08 1.54
C GLU A 7 -15.06 -11.63 0.17
N VAL A 8 -15.12 -12.95 0.02
CA VAL A 8 -15.56 -13.57 -1.24
C VAL A 8 -16.97 -13.14 -1.63
N ALA A 9 -17.88 -13.05 -0.65
CA ALA A 9 -19.25 -12.60 -0.88
C ALA A 9 -19.31 -11.16 -1.40
N LYS A 10 -18.44 -10.26 -0.91
CA LYS A 10 -18.34 -8.87 -1.44
C LYS A 10 -17.91 -8.83 -2.90
N PHE A 11 -17.09 -9.78 -3.34
CA PHE A 11 -16.58 -9.88 -4.70
C PHE A 11 -17.32 -10.92 -5.56
N GLN A 12 -18.51 -11.35 -5.14
CA GLN A 12 -19.34 -12.24 -5.94
C GLN A 12 -19.75 -11.55 -7.24
N GLY A 13 -19.59 -12.24 -8.38
CA GLY A 13 -19.86 -11.67 -9.70
C GLY A 13 -18.73 -10.80 -10.27
N ALA A 14 -17.64 -10.58 -9.52
CA ALA A 14 -16.50 -9.83 -10.02
C ALA A 14 -15.80 -10.54 -11.19
N SER A 15 -15.28 -9.75 -12.13
CA SER A 15 -14.47 -10.25 -13.25
C SER A 15 -13.04 -10.51 -12.79
N ILE A 16 -12.53 -11.68 -13.16
CA ILE A 16 -11.17 -12.14 -12.88
C ILE A 16 -10.48 -12.51 -14.19
N ARG A 17 -9.14 -12.48 -14.20
CA ARG A 17 -8.32 -12.86 -15.36
C ARG A 17 -7.12 -13.68 -14.92
N THR A 18 -6.69 -14.61 -15.77
CA THR A 18 -5.42 -15.34 -15.56
C THR A 18 -4.25 -14.60 -16.21
N VAL A 19 -3.01 -14.96 -15.86
CA VAL A 19 -1.78 -14.53 -16.56
C VAL A 19 -1.88 -14.79 -18.07
N SER A 20 -2.43 -15.95 -18.42
CA SER A 20 -2.64 -16.40 -19.80
C SER A 20 -3.77 -15.67 -20.54
N GLY A 21 -4.42 -14.68 -19.90
CA GLY A 21 -5.44 -13.83 -20.53
C GLY A 21 -6.85 -14.40 -20.55
N ILE A 22 -7.10 -15.57 -19.95
CA ILE A 22 -8.42 -16.18 -19.88
C ILE A 22 -9.29 -15.37 -18.93
N ARG A 23 -10.47 -14.96 -19.40
CA ARG A 23 -11.44 -14.21 -18.61
C ARG A 23 -12.30 -15.17 -17.79
N GLY A 24 -12.67 -14.73 -16.59
CA GLY A 24 -13.56 -15.47 -15.72
C GLY A 24 -14.38 -14.58 -14.80
N GLN A 25 -15.25 -15.23 -14.02
CA GLN A 25 -16.13 -14.57 -13.06
C GLN A 25 -16.26 -15.40 -11.78
N ILE A 26 -16.21 -14.74 -10.62
CA ILE A 26 -16.47 -15.37 -9.32
C ILE A 26 -17.96 -15.66 -9.17
N LYS A 27 -18.33 -16.89 -8.82
CA LYS A 27 -19.74 -17.33 -8.68
C LYS A 27 -20.20 -17.47 -7.24
N LYS A 28 -19.46 -18.19 -6.40
CA LYS A 28 -19.88 -18.51 -5.01
C LYS A 28 -18.67 -18.80 -4.12
N PHE A 29 -18.79 -18.53 -2.83
CA PHE A 29 -17.82 -18.97 -1.83
C PHE A 29 -17.95 -20.48 -1.54
N VAL A 30 -16.84 -21.10 -1.14
CA VAL A 30 -16.77 -22.49 -0.69
C VAL A 30 -16.82 -22.52 0.84
N LYS A 31 -17.59 -23.44 1.43
CA LYS A 31 -17.75 -23.54 2.89
C LYS A 31 -16.64 -24.33 3.58
N GLU A 32 -16.05 -25.30 2.87
CA GLU A 32 -15.04 -26.22 3.43
C GLU A 32 -13.71 -25.52 3.72
N HIS A 33 -13.36 -24.50 2.93
CA HIS A 33 -12.10 -23.78 3.07
C HIS A 33 -12.36 -22.28 3.25
N PRO A 34 -11.88 -21.66 4.35
CA PRO A 34 -12.02 -20.23 4.55
C PRO A 34 -11.28 -19.48 3.42
N GLY A 35 -11.97 -18.54 2.76
CA GLY A 35 -11.44 -17.78 1.62
C GLY A 35 -11.46 -18.53 0.27
N GLY A 36 -11.92 -19.78 0.25
CA GLY A 36 -12.12 -20.55 -0.98
C GLY A 36 -13.31 -20.03 -1.80
N PHE A 37 -13.18 -20.05 -3.13
CA PHE A 37 -14.24 -19.60 -4.04
C PHE A 37 -14.31 -20.45 -5.31
N ARG A 38 -15.51 -20.50 -5.89
CA ARG A 38 -15.78 -21.09 -7.20
C ARG A 38 -15.90 -19.98 -8.23
N ALA A 39 -15.20 -20.14 -9.34
CA ALA A 39 -15.27 -19.26 -10.50
C ALA A 39 -15.53 -20.03 -11.79
N THR A 40 -16.05 -19.34 -12.79
CA THR A 40 -16.21 -19.84 -14.16
C THR A 40 -15.26 -19.11 -15.07
N PHE A 41 -14.57 -19.84 -15.94
CA PHE A 41 -13.65 -19.30 -16.94
C PHE A 41 -14.15 -19.63 -18.34
N GLU A 42 -13.73 -18.83 -19.33
CA GLU A 42 -14.05 -19.05 -20.74
C GLU A 42 -13.39 -20.32 -21.29
N ASP A 43 -12.21 -20.67 -20.79
CA ASP A 43 -11.46 -21.87 -21.17
C ASP A 43 -10.87 -22.57 -19.93
N LYS A 44 -10.37 -23.78 -20.12
CA LYS A 44 -9.72 -24.59 -19.08
C LYS A 44 -8.41 -23.94 -18.65
N ILE A 45 -8.33 -23.55 -17.39
CA ILE A 45 -7.11 -23.04 -16.76
C ILE A 45 -6.13 -24.17 -16.44
N LEU A 46 -4.83 -23.88 -16.46
CA LEU A 46 -3.78 -24.79 -16.00
C LEU A 46 -3.51 -24.55 -14.50
N LEU A 47 -3.01 -25.56 -13.79
CA LEU A 47 -2.65 -25.43 -12.37
C LEU A 47 -1.45 -24.48 -12.14
N SER A 48 -0.66 -24.23 -13.18
CA SER A 48 0.45 -23.28 -13.17
C SER A 48 0.01 -21.82 -13.35
N ASP A 49 -1.25 -21.58 -13.74
CA ASP A 49 -1.75 -20.22 -13.96
C ASP A 49 -2.05 -19.50 -12.65
N ILE A 50 -1.75 -18.21 -12.61
CA ILE A 50 -2.11 -17.32 -11.50
C ILE A 50 -3.34 -16.52 -11.89
N VAL A 51 -4.33 -16.47 -10.99
CA VAL A 51 -5.59 -15.75 -11.15
C VAL A 51 -5.51 -14.40 -10.43
N PHE A 52 -5.83 -13.32 -11.15
CA PHE A 52 -5.87 -11.96 -10.61
C PHE A 52 -7.29 -11.38 -10.67
N LEU A 53 -7.59 -10.53 -9.69
CA LEU A 53 -8.74 -9.62 -9.70
C LEU A 53 -8.21 -8.20 -9.70
N ARG A 54 -8.57 -7.43 -10.72
CA ARG A 54 -8.22 -6.01 -10.80
C ARG A 54 -9.26 -5.20 -10.04
N ALA A 55 -8.86 -4.56 -8.95
CA ALA A 55 -9.69 -3.65 -8.18
C ALA A 55 -9.11 -2.23 -8.23
N TRP A 56 -9.98 -1.23 -8.06
CA TRP A 56 -9.60 0.17 -7.90
C TRP A 56 -9.85 0.56 -6.45
N LEU A 57 -8.80 0.98 -5.75
CA LEU A 57 -8.92 1.49 -4.40
C LEU A 57 -8.86 3.02 -4.44
N PRO A 58 -9.86 3.74 -3.91
CA PRO A 58 -9.75 5.18 -3.77
C PRO A 58 -8.69 5.52 -2.72
N LEU A 59 -7.68 6.28 -3.13
CA LEU A 59 -6.65 6.79 -2.24
C LEU A 59 -7.05 8.18 -1.75
N GLN A 60 -7.00 8.39 -0.44
CA GLN A 60 -7.19 9.70 0.16
C GLN A 60 -5.84 10.42 0.21
N VAL A 61 -5.77 11.58 -0.45
CA VAL A 61 -4.55 12.39 -0.44
C VAL A 61 -4.43 13.05 0.93
N PRO A 62 -3.32 12.84 1.69
CA PRO A 62 -3.11 13.54 2.93
C PRO A 62 -2.99 15.04 2.64
N LYS A 63 -3.88 15.83 3.25
CA LYS A 63 -3.83 17.29 3.15
C LYS A 63 -2.75 17.78 4.10
N PHE A 64 -1.59 18.10 3.55
CA PHE A 64 -0.46 18.64 4.30
C PHE A 64 -0.12 20.03 3.80
N TYR A 65 0.02 20.99 4.71
CA TYR A 65 0.40 22.37 4.40
C TYR A 65 1.39 22.85 5.47
N THR A 66 2.62 23.16 5.05
CA THR A 66 3.62 23.83 5.88
C THR A 66 3.99 25.17 5.27
N PRO A 67 3.55 26.29 5.87
CA PRO A 67 3.99 27.60 5.45
C PRO A 67 5.48 27.78 5.78
N VAL A 68 6.21 28.44 4.89
CA VAL A 68 7.62 28.83 5.11
C VAL A 68 7.62 30.13 5.90
N THR A 69 8.11 30.11 7.14
CA THR A 69 8.03 31.25 8.08
C THR A 69 9.35 31.95 8.32
N ASN A 70 10.35 31.77 7.44
CA ASN A 70 11.73 32.26 7.64
C ASN A 70 11.83 33.76 7.94
N LEU A 71 10.95 34.57 7.36
CA LEU A 71 10.93 36.03 7.56
C LEU A 71 10.16 36.47 8.81
N LEU A 72 9.38 35.57 9.42
CA LEU A 72 8.64 35.81 10.66
C LEU A 72 9.47 35.42 11.91
N MET A 73 10.62 34.77 11.71
CA MET A 73 11.54 34.36 12.77
C MET A 73 12.58 35.47 13.05
N SER A 74 13.08 35.52 14.29
CA SER A 74 14.11 36.48 14.70
C SER A 74 15.39 36.30 13.89
N MET A 75 16.23 37.34 13.76
CA MET A 75 17.45 37.28 12.91
C MET A 75 18.39 36.12 13.26
N GLU A 76 18.38 35.65 14.50
CA GLU A 76 19.18 34.52 14.99
C GLU A 76 18.60 33.13 14.63
N GLN A 77 17.31 33.06 14.28
CA GLN A 77 16.58 31.80 14.00
C GLN A 77 16.16 31.64 12.53
N LYS A 78 16.53 32.58 11.65
CA LYS A 78 16.14 32.57 10.23
C LYS A 78 16.58 31.30 9.48
N ASP A 79 17.73 30.76 9.85
CA ASP A 79 18.32 29.59 9.20
C ASP A 79 17.84 28.25 9.78
N GLN A 80 17.01 28.29 10.83
CA GLN A 80 16.53 27.08 11.51
C GLN A 80 15.26 26.48 10.90
N TRP A 81 14.68 27.10 9.86
CA TRP A 81 13.48 26.54 9.23
C TRP A 81 13.78 25.19 8.57
N GLN A 82 13.19 24.13 9.11
CA GLN A 82 13.28 22.80 8.54
C GLN A 82 11.95 22.41 7.90
N GLY A 83 11.94 22.36 6.57
CA GLY A 83 10.82 21.79 5.82
C GLY A 83 10.78 20.26 5.90
N LEU A 84 9.77 19.66 5.26
CA LEU A 84 9.69 18.21 5.03
C LEU A 84 11.00 17.70 4.43
N ARG A 85 11.53 16.63 5.01
CA ARG A 85 12.64 15.88 4.40
C ARG A 85 12.08 14.89 3.38
N TYR A 86 12.84 14.62 2.32
CA TYR A 86 12.48 13.59 1.35
C TYR A 86 12.76 12.20 1.94
N GLU A 87 12.03 11.18 1.51
CA GLU A 87 12.18 9.79 2.01
C GLU A 87 13.62 9.27 1.99
N PHE A 88 14.41 9.67 0.99
CA PHE A 88 15.82 9.29 0.87
C PHE A 88 16.67 9.78 2.04
N HIS A 89 16.34 10.94 2.62
CA HIS A 89 17.03 11.49 3.78
C HIS A 89 16.56 10.81 5.09
N PHE A 90 15.30 10.36 5.15
CA PHE A 90 14.79 9.61 6.30
C PHE A 90 15.42 8.23 6.46
N HIS A 91 15.71 7.52 5.37
CA HIS A 91 16.34 6.19 5.43
C HIS A 91 17.75 6.23 6.05
N THR A 92 18.49 7.31 5.86
CA THR A 92 19.84 7.47 6.45
C THR A 92 19.79 7.80 7.95
N LEU A 93 18.71 8.45 8.41
CA LEU A 93 18.54 8.85 9.82
C LEU A 93 17.87 7.76 10.67
N ILE A 94 17.04 6.91 10.07
CA ILE A 94 16.36 5.82 10.76
C ILE A 94 17.21 4.55 10.63
N VAL A 95 18.17 4.37 11.53
CA VAL A 95 18.77 3.04 11.74
C VAL A 95 17.76 2.21 12.53
N ILE A 96 16.99 1.38 11.83
CA ILE A 96 16.10 0.40 12.46
C ILE A 96 16.99 -0.68 13.10
N THR A 97 17.30 -0.54 14.39
CA THR A 97 17.91 -1.62 15.18
C THR A 97 16.82 -2.50 15.76
N SER A 98 17.07 -3.80 15.92
CA SER A 98 16.11 -4.81 16.39
C SER A 98 15.55 -4.58 17.81
N ALA A 99 15.94 -3.49 18.47
CA ALA A 99 15.54 -3.11 19.82
C ALA A 99 14.68 -1.83 19.90
N GLY A 100 14.36 -1.19 18.77
CA GLY A 100 13.51 0.01 18.72
C GLY A 100 13.99 1.09 17.76
N ILE A 101 13.10 2.05 17.48
CA ILE A 101 13.36 3.21 16.61
C ILE A 101 14.21 4.21 17.40
N VAL A 102 15.50 4.31 17.06
CA VAL A 102 16.39 5.34 17.60
C VAL A 102 16.58 6.42 16.55
N ILE A 103 15.94 7.57 16.73
CA ILE A 103 16.20 8.77 15.94
C ILE A 103 17.55 9.32 16.43
N ARG A 104 18.64 9.08 15.70
CA ARG A 104 19.92 9.75 15.98
C ARG A 104 19.88 11.15 15.36
N GLU A 105 19.78 12.18 16.20
CA GLU A 105 20.18 13.53 15.81
C GLU A 105 21.68 13.52 15.54
N LEU A 106 22.07 13.56 14.26
CA LEU A 106 23.44 13.90 13.87
C LEU A 106 23.45 15.37 13.50
N ASN A 107 24.02 16.13 14.43
CA ASN A 107 24.44 17.51 14.28
C ASN A 107 25.45 17.59 13.12
N ILE A 108 24.98 17.89 11.91
CA ILE A 108 25.86 18.16 10.77
C ILE A 108 25.78 19.66 10.51
N MET A 109 26.77 20.36 11.09
CA MET A 109 27.24 21.66 10.65
C MET A 109 27.59 21.59 9.17
N PHE A 110 26.90 22.37 8.34
CA PHE A 110 27.47 23.15 7.26
C PHE A 110 26.71 24.47 7.15
#